data_AF-A0A645HRK5-F1
#
_entry.id   AF-A0A645HRK5-F1
#
_cell.length_a   1.000
_cell.length_b   1.000
_cell.length_c   1.000
_cell.angle_alpha   90.00
_cell.angle_beta   90.00
_cell.angle_gamma   90.00
#
_symmetry.space_group_name_H-M   'P 1'
#
loop_
_entity.id
_entity.type
_entity.pdbx_description
1 polymer ?
#
loop_
_entity_poly.entity_id
_entity_poly.type
_entity_poly.pdbx_seq_one_letter_code
_entity_poly.pdbx_strand_id
1 'polypeptide(L)' 'MVPWAGLRPMMPDMLPRVGPGNKPCVFYNTGHGHLGWTLSAVTADMVGDLVLQSMGSASRQSRPAKLTTASA' A
#
# COMPACT_ATOMS: atom_id res chain seq x y z
N MET A 1 -30.88 -20.90 -11.73
CA MET A 1 -29.66 -20.12 -11.38
C MET A 1 -30.11 -18.70 -11.08
N VAL A 2 -29.65 -18.10 -9.98
CA VAL A 2 -29.96 -16.70 -9.66
C VAL A 2 -28.98 -15.82 -10.45
N PRO A 3 -29.44 -14.88 -11.31
CA PRO A 3 -28.54 -13.98 -12.03
C PRO A 3 -27.83 -13.04 -11.05
N TRP A 4 -26.54 -12.80 -11.27
CA TRP A 4 -25.75 -11.84 -10.49
C TRP A 4 -24.91 -10.94 -11.41
N ALA A 5 -24.58 -9.74 -10.92
CA ALA A 5 -23.64 -8.83 -11.54
C ALA A 5 -22.63 -8.31 -10.49
N GLY A 6 -21.42 -8.00 -10.92
CA GLY A 6 -20.37 -7.43 -10.08
C GLY A 6 -19.62 -6.32 -10.79
N LEU A 7 -19.12 -5.35 -10.02
CA LEU A 7 -18.29 -4.26 -10.52
C LEU A 7 -16.84 -4.73 -10.68
N ARG A 8 -16.16 -4.23 -11.71
CA ARG A 8 -14.73 -4.48 -11.97
C ARG A 8 -13.95 -3.18 -11.80
N PRO A 9 -13.36 -2.93 -10.63
CA PRO A 9 -12.55 -1.73 -10.40
C PRO A 9 -11.39 -1.66 -11.40
N MET A 10 -11.28 -0.56 -12.12
CA MET A 10 -10.31 -0.33 -13.19
C MET A 10 -9.83 1.11 -13.13
N MET A 11 -8.53 1.32 -13.32
CA MET A 11 -7.95 2.67 -13.39
C MET A 11 -8.09 3.26 -14.80
N PRO A 12 -8.09 4.60 -14.95
CA PRO A 12 -8.18 5.26 -16.26
C PRO A 12 -7.06 4.87 -17.25
N ASP A 13 -5.90 4.50 -16.73
CA ASP A 13 -4.71 4.08 -17.49
C ASP A 13 -4.65 2.55 -17.73
N MET A 14 -5.67 1.82 -17.29
CA MET A 14 -5.78 0.35 -17.40
C MET A 14 -4.72 -0.44 -16.61
N LEU A 15 -3.97 0.19 -15.71
CA LEU A 15 -2.96 -0.46 -14.88
C LEU A 15 -3.44 -0.56 -13.41
N PRO A 16 -3.11 -1.65 -12.69
CA PRO A 16 -3.49 -1.76 -11.29
C PRO A 16 -2.69 -0.80 -10.41
N ARG A 17 -3.34 -0.29 -9.35
CA ARG A 17 -2.71 0.48 -8.28
C ARG A 17 -2.31 -0.48 -7.16
N VAL A 18 -1.01 -0.79 -7.09
CA VAL A 18 -0.41 -1.67 -6.08
C VAL A 18 0.73 -0.93 -5.36
N GLY A 19 0.65 -0.77 -4.04
CA GLY A 19 1.72 -0.17 -3.23
C GLY A 19 1.27 0.93 -2.25
N PRO A 20 2.20 1.74 -1.72
CA PRO A 20 1.89 2.71 -0.67
C PRO A 20 0.97 3.85 -1.15
N GLY A 21 0.11 4.29 -0.24
CA GLY A 21 -0.72 5.46 -0.40
C GLY A 21 -0.04 6.74 0.09
N ASN A 22 -0.78 7.85 0.06
CA ASN A 22 -0.27 9.15 0.50
C ASN A 22 -0.15 9.27 2.03
N LYS A 23 -0.85 8.40 2.77
CA LYS A 23 -0.85 8.40 4.24
C LYS A 23 0.06 7.30 4.77
N PRO A 24 0.73 7.52 5.93
CA PRO A 24 1.52 6.48 6.55
C PRO A 24 0.67 5.26 6.87
N CYS A 25 1.24 4.08 6.66
CA CYS A 25 0.59 2.78 6.90
C CYS A 25 -0.69 2.54 6.08
N VAL A 26 -0.91 3.27 4.98
CA VAL A 26 -2.01 3.04 4.04
C VAL A 26 -1.44 2.48 2.74
N PHE A 27 -1.98 1.37 2.27
CA PHE A 27 -1.55 0.68 1.05
C PHE A 27 -2.75 0.40 0.14
N TYR A 28 -2.52 0.38 -1.17
CA TYR A 28 -3.51 0.10 -2.19
C TYR A 28 -3.20 -1.22 -2.89
N ASN A 29 -4.23 -2.01 -3.16
CA ASN A 29 -4.20 -3.20 -4.00
C ASN A 29 -5.50 -3.25 -4.84
N THR A 30 -5.64 -2.36 -5.83
CA THR A 30 -6.90 -2.16 -6.57
C THR A 30 -6.68 -1.93 -8.06
N GLY A 31 -7.76 -1.86 -8.84
CA GLY A 31 -7.71 -1.50 -10.27
C GLY A 31 -7.40 -2.64 -11.24
N HIS A 32 -7.40 -3.90 -10.77
CA HIS A 32 -7.03 -5.07 -11.58
C HIS A 32 -8.03 -5.47 -12.68
N GLY A 33 -9.21 -4.81 -12.72
CA GLY A 33 -10.22 -5.08 -13.75
C GLY A 33 -10.65 -6.55 -13.77
N HIS A 34 -10.60 -7.16 -14.96
CA HIS A 34 -10.96 -8.56 -15.16
C HIS A 34 -9.85 -9.54 -14.76
N LEU A 35 -8.62 -9.07 -14.55
CA LEU A 35 -7.48 -9.90 -14.15
C LEU A 35 -7.31 -10.00 -12.63
N GLY A 36 -8.24 -9.42 -11.85
CA GLY A 36 -8.15 -9.39 -10.39
C GLY A 36 -7.99 -10.76 -9.74
N TRP A 37 -8.67 -11.79 -10.25
CA TRP A 37 -8.52 -13.15 -9.74
C TRP A 37 -7.11 -13.70 -10.03
N THR A 38 -6.67 -13.58 -11.29
CA THR A 38 -5.37 -14.09 -11.75
C THR A 38 -4.19 -13.44 -11.03
N LEU A 39 -4.26 -12.13 -10.79
CA LEU A 39 -3.14 -11.36 -10.22
C LEU A 39 -3.20 -11.26 -8.69
N SER A 40 -4.27 -11.75 -8.05
CA SER A 40 -4.52 -11.56 -6.61
C SER A 40 -3.35 -12.02 -5.73
N ALA A 41 -2.82 -13.22 -5.97
CA ALA A 41 -1.78 -13.81 -5.14
C ALA A 41 -0.48 -13.00 -5.21
N VAL A 42 -0.03 -12.68 -6.43
CA VAL A 42 1.25 -11.99 -6.62
C VAL A 42 1.19 -10.54 -6.10
N THR A 43 0.08 -9.83 -6.29
CA THR A 43 -0.03 -8.45 -5.81
C THR A 43 -0.25 -8.37 -4.30
N ALA A 44 -0.87 -9.39 -3.69
CA ALA A 44 -0.93 -9.51 -2.24
C ALA A 44 0.46 -9.71 -1.62
N ASP A 45 1.29 -10.55 -2.21
CA ASP A 45 2.68 -10.79 -1.77
C ASP A 45 3.51 -9.50 -1.83
N MET A 46 3.46 -8.80 -2.97
CA MET A 46 4.13 -7.50 -3.14
C MET A 46 3.70 -6.46 -2.10
N VAL A 47 2.40 -6.36 -1.80
CA VAL A 47 1.90 -5.43 -0.77
C VAL A 47 2.33 -5.87 0.63
N GLY A 48 2.34 -7.18 0.91
CA GLY A 48 2.84 -7.73 2.17
C GLY A 48 4.28 -7.32 2.48
N ASP A 49 5.15 -7.42 1.47
CA ASP A 49 6.54 -6.98 1.59
C ASP A 49 6.66 -5.48 1.91
N LEU A 50 5.87 -4.65 1.22
CA LEU A 50 5.87 -3.20 1.46
C LEU A 50 5.37 -2.85 2.86
N VAL A 51 4.36 -3.57 3.35
CA VAL A 51 3.87 -3.42 4.72
C VAL A 51 4.97 -3.79 5.72
N LEU A 52 5.63 -4.93 5.54
CA LEU A 52 6.71 -5.39 6.41
C LEU A 52 7.87 -4.39 6.47
N GLN A 53 8.30 -3.88 5.32
CA GLN A 53 9.35 -2.85 5.22
C GLN A 53 8.96 -1.55 5.93
N SER A 54 7.70 -1.14 5.83
CA SER A 54 7.20 0.07 6.49
C SER A 54 7.21 -0.05 8.01
N MET A 55 6.89 -1.23 8.55
CA MET A 55 6.92 -1.50 10.00
C MET A 55 8.35 -1.48 10.55
N GLY A 56 9.32 -2.01 9.80
CA GLY A 56 10.74 -1.95 10.17
C GLY A 56 11.33 -0.53 10.11
N SER A 57 10.76 0.36 9.30
CA SER A 57 11.20 1.76 9.16
C SER A 57 10.61 2.68 10.24
N ALA A 58 9.44 2.34 10.78
CA ALA A 58 8.79 3.09 11.85
C ALA A 58 9.60 3.09 13.16
N SER A 59 10.40 2.04 13.42
CA SER A 59 11.29 2.00 14.59
C SER A 59 12.56 2.86 14.44
N ARG A 60 12.91 3.30 13.22
CA ARG A 60 14.11 4.09 12.92
C ARG A 60 13.91 5.60 12.97
N GLN A 61 12.67 6.08 13.16
CA GLN A 61 12.36 7.49 13.29
C GLN A 61 12.28 7.97 14.75
N SER A 62 13.17 7.49 15.63
CA SER A 62 13.57 8.29 16.80
C SER A 62 14.69 9.24 16.37
N ARG A 63 14.38 10.30 15.62
CA ARG A 63 15.34 11.43 15.58
C ARG A 63 15.37 11.99 17.00
N PRO A 64 16.52 11.99 17.71
CA PRO A 64 16.59 12.79 18.92
C PRO A 64 16.30 14.23 18.49
N ALA A 65 15.27 14.84 19.10
CA ALA A 65 15.08 16.28 19.03
C ALA A 65 16.45 16.91 19.34
N LYS A 66 16.93 17.79 18.45
CA LYS A 66 18.20 18.49 18.66
C LYS A 66 18.16 19.08 20.07
N LEU A 67 19.02 18.56 20.95
CA LEU A 67 19.27 19.13 22.26
C LEU A 67 19.90 20.50 21.99
N THR A 68 19.09 21.56 22.05
CA THR A 68 19.61 22.92 22.03
C THR A 68 20.26 23.18 23.38
N THR A 69 21.53 22.77 23.52
CA THR A 69 22.42 23.37 24.51
C THR A 69 22.77 24.77 24.01
N ALA A 70 22.18 25.78 24.63
CA ALA A 70 22.75 27.11 24.68
C ALA A 70 22.92 27.46 26.16
N SER A 71 24.14 27.23 26.64
CA SER A 71 24.68 27.91 27.82
C SER A 71 24.86 29.38 27.50
N ALA A 72 24.31 30.25 28.34
CA ALA A 72 24.90 31.49 28.87
C ALA A 72 23.87 32.17 29.77
#